data_AF-A0A174ZZM8-F1
#
_entry.id   AF-A0A174ZZM8-F1
#
_cell.length_a   1.000
_cell.length_b   1.000
_cell.length_c   1.000
_cell.angle_alpha   90.00
_cell.angle_beta   90.00
_cell.angle_gamma   90.00
#
_symmetry.space_group_name_H-M   'P 1'
#
loop_
_entity.id
_entity.type
_entity.pdbx_description
1 polymer ?
#
loop_
_entity_poly.entity_id
_entity_poly.type
_entity_poly.pdbx_seq_one_letter_code
_entity_poly.pdbx_strand_id
1 'polypeptide(L)'
;MIENFIDRFVPSKDEREFLKDKSVTFSDVEQAEIIINHECLKNSEKKQAVQELKETISDKELIADLNKAIDEIPDSENCWYESGMKCFYRKFDIPHNFRHGDIVRVVDGKHEGNIGVILGLTDEEYDKFKVKKGDYSDIQICVDVIFRGYDYLGEFSHSHVNPIYIERIQLPESDARKHYIDYLVETYDKQYLSDYNTATHKEKIKQRIHILSAVMWAQEHHNQIMYLVDSSKDKACFQEMLMEHYYFDREQACAISDMRMSVYTALEKDRTKKEIQELLMKM
;
A
#
# COMPACT_ATOMS: atom_id res chain seq x y z
N MET A 1 -14.26 -7.41 31.05
CA MET A 1 -14.59 -7.66 29.64
C MET A 1 -16.08 -7.71 29.43
N ILE A 2 -16.58 -6.90 28.49
CA ILE A 2 -17.97 -6.94 28.03
C ILE A 2 -18.22 -8.26 27.30
N GLU A 3 -19.29 -8.98 27.62
CA GLU A 3 -19.68 -10.19 26.90
C GLU A 3 -19.97 -9.88 25.42
N ASN A 4 -19.49 -10.75 24.52
CA ASN A 4 -19.66 -10.61 23.06
C ASN A 4 -19.13 -9.27 22.49
N PHE A 5 -18.05 -8.71 23.07
CA PHE A 5 -17.45 -7.44 22.63
C PHE A 5 -17.24 -7.36 21.10
N ILE A 6 -16.65 -8.41 20.51
CA ILE A 6 -16.39 -8.48 19.06
C ILE A 6 -17.69 -8.35 18.25
N ASP A 7 -18.78 -9.01 18.68
CA ASP A 7 -20.05 -8.95 17.95
C ASP A 7 -20.70 -7.57 18.00
N ARG A 8 -20.42 -6.80 19.05
CA ARG A 8 -21.03 -5.49 19.25
C ARG A 8 -20.24 -4.34 18.62
N PHE A 9 -18.91 -4.43 18.61
CA PHE A 9 -18.02 -3.30 18.28
C PHE A 9 -17.14 -3.53 17.06
N VAL A 10 -17.24 -4.67 16.38
CA VAL A 10 -16.58 -4.93 15.09
C VAL A 10 -17.66 -5.05 14.02
N PRO A 11 -17.91 -4.00 13.21
CA PRO A 11 -18.96 -4.02 12.19
C PRO A 11 -18.73 -5.05 11.08
N SER A 12 -17.48 -5.25 10.67
CA SER A 12 -17.11 -6.22 9.64
C SER A 12 -17.36 -7.67 10.08
N LYS A 13 -18.21 -8.39 9.35
CA LYS A 13 -18.45 -9.83 9.55
C LYS A 13 -17.18 -10.66 9.32
N ASP A 14 -16.39 -10.33 8.29
CA ASP A 14 -15.19 -11.05 7.92
C ASP A 14 -14.15 -10.94 9.05
N GLU A 15 -14.02 -9.73 9.59
CA GLU A 15 -13.11 -9.47 10.70
C GLU A 15 -13.61 -10.12 11.99
N ARG A 16 -14.92 -10.08 12.28
CA ARG A 16 -15.49 -10.82 13.42
C ARG A 16 -15.20 -12.31 13.35
N GLU A 17 -15.43 -12.93 12.20
CA GLU A 17 -15.15 -14.35 11.97
C GLU A 17 -13.66 -14.65 12.15
N PHE A 18 -12.79 -13.81 11.60
CA PHE A 18 -11.34 -13.97 11.71
C PHE A 18 -10.84 -13.85 13.16
N LEU A 19 -11.25 -12.80 13.88
CA LEU A 19 -10.88 -12.58 15.27
C LEU A 19 -11.34 -13.73 16.17
N LYS A 20 -12.54 -14.27 15.91
CA LYS A 20 -13.08 -15.44 16.61
C LYS A 20 -12.31 -16.73 16.29
N ASP A 21 -12.00 -16.99 15.02
CA ASP A 21 -11.16 -18.13 14.60
C ASP A 21 -9.79 -18.11 15.29
N LYS A 22 -9.20 -16.91 15.39
CA LYS A 22 -7.90 -16.70 16.05
C LYS A 22 -7.99 -16.63 17.57
N SER A 23 -9.19 -16.78 18.14
CA SER A 23 -9.44 -16.70 19.59
C SER A 23 -8.90 -15.39 20.20
N VAL A 24 -9.02 -14.29 19.46
CA VAL A 24 -8.55 -12.97 19.90
C VAL A 24 -9.44 -12.47 21.03
N THR A 25 -8.81 -11.96 22.08
CA THR A 25 -9.47 -11.29 23.20
C THR A 25 -8.81 -9.94 23.42
N PHE A 26 -9.57 -8.86 23.33
CA PHE A 26 -9.08 -7.52 23.62
C PHE A 26 -9.02 -7.30 25.13
N SER A 27 -7.89 -6.80 25.63
CA SER A 27 -7.75 -6.33 27.00
C SER A 27 -8.72 -5.18 27.31
N ASP A 28 -8.89 -4.86 28.59
CA ASP A 28 -9.78 -3.77 28.99
C ASP A 28 -9.35 -2.41 28.42
N VAL A 29 -8.03 -2.19 28.24
CA VAL A 29 -7.49 -0.99 27.59
C VAL A 29 -7.84 -0.97 26.10
N GLU A 30 -7.65 -2.09 25.40
CA GLU A 30 -7.94 -2.17 23.96
C GLU A 30 -9.44 -2.05 23.68
N GLN A 31 -10.29 -2.64 24.53
CA GLN A 31 -11.75 -2.46 24.46
C GLN A 31 -12.14 -0.99 24.61
N ALA A 32 -11.52 -0.28 25.56
CA ALA A 32 -11.75 1.15 25.75
C ALA A 32 -11.33 1.98 24.52
N GLU A 33 -10.15 1.69 23.97
CA GLU A 33 -9.64 2.35 22.76
C GLU A 33 -10.59 2.16 21.57
N ILE A 34 -11.10 0.94 21.36
CA ILE A 34 -12.07 0.64 20.30
C ILE A 34 -13.39 1.40 20.51
N ILE A 35 -13.96 1.36 21.72
CA ILE A 35 -15.25 2.01 22.01
C ILE A 35 -15.16 3.53 21.79
N ILE A 36 -14.13 4.16 22.36
CA ILE A 36 -14.00 5.62 22.37
C ILE A 36 -13.74 6.14 20.95
N ASN A 37 -12.85 5.46 20.22
CA ASN A 37 -12.47 5.83 18.86
C ASN A 37 -13.40 5.24 17.78
N HIS A 38 -14.49 4.58 18.15
CA HIS A 38 -15.43 4.00 17.18
C HIS A 38 -16.03 5.13 16.32
N GLU A 39 -15.89 5.09 15.00
CA GLU A 39 -16.25 6.23 14.12
C GLU A 39 -17.76 6.48 14.03
N CYS A 40 -18.54 5.47 14.38
CA CYS A 40 -19.95 5.34 13.99
C CYS A 40 -20.91 5.18 15.18
N LEU A 41 -20.37 4.84 16.36
CA LEU A 41 -21.16 4.84 17.57
C LEU A 41 -21.54 6.28 17.91
N LYS A 42 -22.81 6.50 18.24
CA LYS A 42 -23.23 7.80 18.76
C LYS A 42 -22.54 8.06 20.09
N ASN A 43 -22.32 9.31 20.42
CA ASN A 43 -21.69 9.67 21.69
C ASN A 43 -22.46 9.12 22.91
N SER A 44 -23.79 9.06 22.87
CA SER A 44 -24.60 8.43 23.92
C SER A 44 -24.29 6.93 24.09
N GLU A 45 -24.19 6.21 22.98
CA GLU A 45 -23.85 4.78 22.95
C GLU A 45 -22.41 4.54 23.41
N LYS A 46 -21.47 5.41 23.03
CA LYS A 46 -20.09 5.37 23.54
C LYS A 46 -20.05 5.56 25.05
N LYS A 47 -20.71 6.60 25.58
CA LYS A 47 -20.79 6.85 27.03
C LYS A 47 -21.37 5.64 27.76
N GLN A 48 -22.45 5.06 27.24
CA GLN A 48 -23.06 3.86 27.81
C GLN A 48 -22.08 2.67 27.80
N ALA A 49 -21.45 2.38 26.66
CA ALA A 49 -20.50 1.29 26.52
C ALA A 49 -19.29 1.44 27.45
N VAL A 50 -18.78 2.67 27.64
CA VAL A 50 -17.70 2.93 28.59
C VAL A 50 -18.16 2.71 30.04
N GLN A 51 -19.39 3.09 30.40
CA GLN A 51 -19.93 2.80 31.75
C GLN A 51 -20.04 1.29 32.00
N GLU A 52 -20.58 0.54 31.03
CA GLU A 52 -20.64 -0.93 31.11
C GLU A 52 -19.25 -1.56 31.23
N LEU A 53 -18.28 -1.06 30.46
CA LEU A 53 -16.89 -1.55 30.53
C LEU A 53 -16.31 -1.35 31.93
N LYS A 54 -16.51 -0.18 32.54
CA LYS A 54 -16.02 0.16 33.89
C LYS A 54 -16.53 -0.78 34.97
N GLU A 55 -17.75 -1.30 34.84
CA GLU A 55 -18.31 -2.28 35.80
C GLU A 55 -17.53 -3.61 35.80
N THR A 56 -16.79 -3.89 34.72
CA THR A 56 -16.01 -5.11 34.56
C THR A 56 -14.51 -4.94 34.84
N ILE A 57 -14.04 -3.70 35.01
CA ILE A 57 -12.62 -3.36 35.20
C ILE A 57 -12.27 -3.29 36.69
N SER A 58 -11.09 -3.79 37.06
CA SER A 58 -10.52 -3.60 38.41
C SER A 58 -9.43 -2.53 38.49
N ASP A 59 -8.85 -2.14 37.36
CA ASP A 59 -7.79 -1.13 37.26
C ASP A 59 -8.34 0.28 37.55
N LYS A 60 -7.90 0.87 38.66
CA LYS A 60 -8.35 2.19 39.12
C LYS A 60 -7.82 3.34 38.27
N GLU A 61 -6.64 3.19 37.67
CA GLU A 61 -6.06 4.23 36.81
C GLU A 61 -6.84 4.27 35.49
N LEU A 62 -7.10 3.10 34.89
CA LEU A 62 -7.94 3.01 33.70
C LEU A 62 -9.36 3.55 33.96
N ILE A 63 -9.98 3.21 35.10
CA ILE A 63 -11.29 3.77 35.46
C ILE A 63 -11.25 5.31 35.58
N ALA A 64 -10.19 5.88 36.14
CA ALA A 64 -10.03 7.32 36.24
C ALA A 64 -9.88 7.98 34.85
N ASP A 65 -9.09 7.37 33.96
CA ASP A 65 -8.97 7.80 32.57
C ASP A 65 -10.33 7.75 31.85
N LEU A 66 -11.09 6.66 32.02
CA LEU A 66 -12.41 6.49 31.39
C LEU A 66 -13.44 7.49 31.90
N ASN A 67 -13.41 7.85 33.19
CA ASN A 67 -14.27 8.92 33.72
C ASN A 67 -13.99 10.25 33.03
N LYS A 68 -12.70 10.62 32.92
CA LYS A 68 -12.30 11.83 32.21
C LYS A 68 -12.72 11.79 30.74
N ALA A 69 -12.62 10.62 30.11
CA ALA A 69 -13.08 10.46 28.74
C ALA A 69 -14.59 10.67 28.59
N ILE A 70 -15.42 10.09 29.48
CA ILE A 70 -16.87 10.30 29.45
C ILE A 70 -17.24 11.79 29.54
N ASP A 71 -16.53 12.54 30.39
CA ASP A 71 -16.74 13.98 30.57
C ASP A 71 -16.33 14.79 29.32
N GLU A 72 -15.33 14.30 28.58
CA GLU A 72 -14.85 14.92 27.33
C GLU A 72 -15.74 14.58 26.12
N ILE A 73 -16.45 13.45 26.13
CA ILE A 73 -17.36 13.05 25.04
C ILE A 73 -18.54 14.04 24.96
N PRO A 74 -18.79 14.68 23.80
CA PRO A 74 -19.89 15.62 23.64
C PRO A 74 -21.27 14.98 23.91
N ASP A 75 -22.23 15.77 24.38
CA ASP A 75 -23.63 15.32 24.52
C ASP A 75 -24.40 15.30 23.19
N SER A 76 -23.79 15.76 22.10
CA SER A 76 -24.41 15.68 20.77
C SER A 76 -24.45 14.23 20.30
N GLU A 77 -25.51 13.84 19.61
CA GLU A 77 -25.64 12.49 19.03
C GLU A 77 -24.80 12.28 17.76
N ASN A 78 -23.80 13.14 17.53
CA ASN A 78 -22.85 12.97 16.44
C ASN A 78 -21.92 11.80 16.74
N CYS A 79 -21.53 11.06 15.70
CA CYS A 79 -20.54 9.99 15.81
C CYS A 79 -19.09 10.50 15.65
N TRP A 80 -18.93 11.74 15.15
CA TRP A 80 -17.64 12.40 14.91
C TRP A 80 -17.17 13.19 16.12
N TYR A 81 -15.89 13.01 16.43
CA TYR A 81 -15.21 13.69 17.53
C TYR A 81 -14.58 15.03 17.06
N GLU A 82 -14.67 16.08 17.87
CA GLU A 82 -13.82 17.28 17.71
C GLU A 82 -12.51 17.03 18.49
N SER A 83 -11.36 17.13 17.82
CA SER A 83 -10.05 16.71 18.34
C SER A 83 -9.73 17.25 19.75
N GLY A 84 -9.22 16.40 20.66
CA GLY A 84 -8.78 16.88 21.98
C GLY A 84 -8.60 15.86 23.11
N MET A 85 -9.17 14.66 23.03
CA MET A 85 -8.97 13.64 24.08
C MET A 85 -7.52 13.18 24.09
N LYS A 86 -6.82 13.35 25.21
CA LYS A 86 -5.41 12.92 25.33
C LYS A 86 -5.23 11.50 25.86
N CYS A 87 -6.31 10.90 26.37
CA CYS A 87 -6.24 9.71 27.21
C CYS A 87 -6.40 8.39 26.43
N PHE A 88 -7.04 8.43 25.25
CA PHE A 88 -7.46 7.25 24.48
C PHE A 88 -7.07 7.38 23.01
N TYR A 89 -5.79 7.17 22.79
CA TYR A 89 -5.13 7.12 21.50
C TYR A 89 -3.93 6.16 21.61
N ARG A 90 -4.03 5.14 22.47
CA ARG A 90 -2.95 4.17 22.64
C ARG A 90 -3.00 3.20 21.47
N LYS A 91 -1.91 3.17 20.71
CA LYS A 91 -1.76 2.22 19.62
C LYS A 91 -1.66 0.79 20.17
N PHE A 92 -2.42 -0.11 19.58
CA PHE A 92 -2.30 -1.55 19.72
C PHE A 92 -2.56 -2.20 18.35
N ASP A 93 -2.33 -3.49 18.23
CA ASP A 93 -2.51 -4.20 16.96
C ASP A 93 -3.89 -4.86 16.90
N ILE A 94 -4.63 -4.61 15.81
CA ILE A 94 -5.83 -5.37 15.45
C ILE A 94 -5.41 -6.37 14.37
N PRO A 95 -5.33 -7.68 14.68
CA PRO A 95 -4.93 -8.67 13.69
C PRO A 95 -6.05 -8.82 12.65
N HIS A 96 -5.69 -8.75 11.36
CA HIS A 96 -6.61 -8.91 10.24
C HIS A 96 -6.06 -9.89 9.20
N ASN A 97 -6.89 -10.32 8.25
CA ASN A 97 -6.49 -11.24 7.18
C ASN A 97 -6.58 -10.65 5.77
N PHE A 98 -6.80 -9.35 5.59
CA PHE A 98 -6.83 -8.73 4.25
C PHE A 98 -5.51 -8.90 3.50
N ARG A 99 -5.60 -9.10 2.18
CA ARG A 99 -4.48 -9.35 1.26
C ARG A 99 -4.56 -8.41 0.07
N HIS A 100 -3.40 -8.16 -0.55
CA HIS A 100 -3.33 -7.45 -1.81
C HIS A 100 -4.31 -8.03 -2.84
N GLY A 101 -5.04 -7.16 -3.54
CA GLY A 101 -6.02 -7.59 -4.54
C GLY A 101 -7.39 -7.99 -3.99
N ASP A 102 -7.57 -8.07 -2.66
CA ASP A 102 -8.89 -8.27 -2.07
C ASP A 102 -9.82 -7.10 -2.48
N ILE A 103 -10.96 -7.44 -3.07
CA ILE A 103 -12.03 -6.48 -3.36
C ILE A 103 -12.86 -6.32 -2.10
N VAL A 104 -12.92 -5.09 -1.60
CA VAL A 104 -13.53 -4.79 -0.31
C VAL A 104 -14.57 -3.69 -0.40
N ARG A 105 -15.45 -3.68 0.60
CA ARG A 105 -16.37 -2.59 0.90
C ARG A 105 -16.12 -2.10 2.30
N VAL A 106 -16.17 -0.78 2.48
CA VAL A 106 -16.22 -0.17 3.80
C VAL A 106 -17.67 -0.27 4.30
N VAL A 107 -17.88 -0.98 5.40
CA VAL A 107 -19.21 -1.28 5.93
C VAL A 107 -19.69 -0.31 6.99
N ASP A 108 -18.80 0.54 7.49
CA ASP A 108 -19.14 1.54 8.49
C ASP A 108 -18.14 2.71 8.44
N GLY A 109 -18.49 3.84 9.06
CA GLY A 109 -17.59 4.97 9.25
C GLY A 109 -17.58 5.96 8.10
N LYS A 110 -16.53 6.78 8.01
CA LYS A 110 -16.50 7.96 7.10
C LYS A 110 -16.70 7.58 5.64
N HIS A 111 -16.26 6.38 5.31
CA HIS A 111 -16.17 5.85 3.96
C HIS A 111 -17.25 4.78 3.69
N GLU A 112 -18.29 4.66 4.52
CA GLU A 112 -19.35 3.67 4.37
C GLU A 112 -19.90 3.60 2.92
N GLY A 113 -20.00 2.37 2.41
CA GLY A 113 -20.49 2.07 1.08
C GLY A 113 -19.45 2.20 -0.03
N ASN A 114 -18.26 2.73 0.28
CA ASN A 114 -17.16 2.79 -0.67
C ASN A 114 -16.67 1.37 -1.00
N ILE A 115 -16.39 1.14 -2.28
CA ILE A 115 -15.83 -0.10 -2.80
C ILE A 115 -14.45 0.19 -3.35
N GLY A 116 -13.51 -0.69 -3.03
CA GLY A 116 -12.13 -0.53 -3.41
C GLY A 116 -11.37 -1.84 -3.46
N VAL A 117 -10.08 -1.73 -3.71
CA VAL A 117 -9.14 -2.85 -3.71
C VAL A 117 -8.09 -2.58 -2.64
N ILE A 118 -7.73 -3.60 -1.88
CA ILE A 118 -6.63 -3.51 -0.91
C ILE A 118 -5.32 -3.35 -1.68
N LEU A 119 -4.68 -2.19 -1.52
CA LEU A 119 -3.33 -1.95 -2.04
C LEU A 119 -2.30 -2.62 -1.13
N GLY A 120 -1.19 -3.04 -1.72
CA GLY A 120 -0.18 -3.86 -1.07
C GLY A 120 0.23 -3.34 0.30
N LEU A 121 -0.08 -4.13 1.32
CA LEU A 121 0.74 -4.27 2.50
C LEU A 121 1.02 -5.77 2.59
N THR A 122 2.25 -6.15 2.25
CA THR A 122 2.75 -7.48 2.64
C THR A 122 2.61 -7.62 4.15
N ASP A 123 2.45 -8.85 4.67
CA ASP A 123 2.44 -9.07 6.11
C ASP A 123 3.71 -8.45 6.76
N GLU A 124 4.86 -8.45 6.06
CA GLU A 124 6.09 -7.76 6.49
C GLU A 124 5.99 -6.23 6.53
N GLU A 125 5.34 -5.60 5.56
CA GLU A 125 5.14 -4.14 5.57
C GLU A 125 4.16 -3.75 6.65
N TYR A 126 3.06 -4.50 6.79
CA TYR A 126 2.12 -4.33 7.88
C TYR A 126 2.83 -4.43 9.23
N ASP A 127 3.68 -5.45 9.43
CA ASP A 127 4.49 -5.62 10.64
C ASP A 127 5.49 -4.46 10.87
N LYS A 128 6.11 -3.92 9.81
CA LYS A 128 6.97 -2.71 9.93
C LYS A 128 6.18 -1.48 10.39
N PHE A 129 4.91 -1.38 10.04
CA PHE A 129 4.04 -0.29 10.52
C PHE A 129 3.60 -0.49 11.97
N LYS A 130 3.53 -1.74 12.49
CA LYS A 130 3.24 -2.02 13.92
C LYS A 130 4.23 -1.33 14.86
N VAL A 131 5.52 -1.30 14.51
CA VAL A 131 6.61 -0.83 15.39
C VAL A 131 6.76 0.70 15.46
N LYS A 132 6.09 1.49 14.61
CA LYS A 132 6.21 2.96 14.61
C LYS A 132 5.44 3.60 15.77
N LYS A 133 5.99 4.69 16.34
CA LYS A 133 5.25 5.61 17.23
C LYS A 133 3.97 6.06 16.53
N GLY A 134 2.85 6.02 17.22
CA GLY A 134 1.54 6.35 16.67
C GLY A 134 0.43 6.21 17.69
N ASP A 135 -0.79 6.38 17.23
CA ASP A 135 -2.02 6.23 18.02
C ASP A 135 -3.04 5.28 17.37
N TYR A 136 -4.25 5.21 17.94
CA TYR A 136 -5.34 4.37 17.42
C TYR A 136 -5.70 4.69 15.96
N SER A 137 -5.59 5.96 15.53
CA SER A 137 -5.90 6.35 14.15
C SER A 137 -4.90 5.80 13.13
N ASP A 138 -3.73 5.35 13.58
CA ASP A 138 -2.73 4.69 12.73
C ASP A 138 -3.04 3.20 12.47
N ILE A 139 -4.08 2.63 13.11
CA ILE A 139 -4.53 1.25 12.86
C ILE A 139 -5.42 1.24 11.62
N GLN A 140 -4.80 1.24 10.44
CA GLN A 140 -5.51 1.44 9.18
C GLN A 140 -4.86 0.66 8.01
N ILE A 141 -5.71 0.14 7.12
CA ILE A 141 -5.34 -0.52 5.86
C ILE A 141 -5.60 0.44 4.70
N CYS A 142 -4.69 0.47 3.72
CA CYS A 142 -4.84 1.27 2.52
C CYS A 142 -5.82 0.60 1.53
N VAL A 143 -6.98 1.22 1.35
CA VAL A 143 -7.99 0.83 0.37
C VAL A 143 -7.93 1.83 -0.77
N ASP A 144 -7.62 1.41 -1.98
CA ASP A 144 -7.84 2.25 -3.16
C ASP A 144 -9.34 2.28 -3.43
N VAL A 145 -9.98 3.37 -3.02
CA VAL A 145 -11.41 3.57 -3.13
C VAL A 145 -11.73 4.01 -4.55
N ILE A 146 -12.39 3.11 -5.27
CA ILE A 146 -12.66 3.27 -6.71
C ILE A 146 -14.09 3.80 -6.91
N PHE A 147 -15.04 3.35 -6.08
CA PHE A 147 -16.45 3.70 -6.23
C PHE A 147 -17.09 4.08 -4.90
N ARG A 148 -17.98 5.08 -4.95
CA ARG A 148 -19.00 5.35 -3.92
C ARG A 148 -20.37 5.10 -4.53
N GLY A 149 -20.99 3.97 -4.19
CA GLY A 149 -22.15 3.51 -4.96
C GLY A 149 -21.75 3.26 -6.42
N TYR A 150 -22.41 3.93 -7.37
CA TYR A 150 -22.05 3.88 -8.79
C TYR A 150 -21.17 5.05 -9.24
N ASP A 151 -20.89 6.01 -8.35
CA ASP A 151 -20.06 7.15 -8.68
C ASP A 151 -18.60 6.72 -8.67
N TYR A 152 -17.93 6.92 -9.80
CA TYR A 152 -16.51 6.69 -9.94
C TYR A 152 -15.72 7.83 -9.27
N LEU A 153 -14.83 7.49 -8.34
CA LEU A 153 -14.09 8.47 -7.55
C LEU A 153 -12.70 8.81 -8.13
N GLY A 154 -12.29 8.13 -9.20
CA GLY A 154 -11.02 8.37 -9.90
C GLY A 154 -9.93 7.35 -9.57
N GLU A 155 -8.92 7.28 -10.44
CA GLU A 155 -7.67 6.58 -10.19
C GLU A 155 -6.90 7.42 -9.15
N PHE A 156 -6.32 6.84 -8.10
CA PHE A 156 -5.56 7.51 -7.01
C PHE A 156 -6.34 7.98 -5.75
N SER A 157 -7.63 7.69 -5.61
CA SER A 157 -8.33 7.96 -4.34
C SER A 157 -8.12 6.80 -3.36
N HIS A 158 -7.06 6.85 -2.53
CA HIS A 158 -6.92 5.89 -1.43
C HIS A 158 -7.49 6.44 -0.13
N SER A 159 -8.15 5.56 0.62
CA SER A 159 -8.59 5.81 1.99
C SER A 159 -7.85 4.86 2.91
N HIS A 160 -7.42 5.38 4.05
CA HIS A 160 -6.91 4.55 5.12
C HIS A 160 -8.07 4.22 6.06
N VAL A 161 -8.38 2.94 6.19
CA VAL A 161 -9.60 2.48 6.89
C VAL A 161 -9.21 1.46 7.95
N ASN A 162 -9.76 1.57 9.15
CA ASN A 162 -9.52 0.58 10.20
C ASN A 162 -10.06 -0.81 9.77
N PRO A 163 -9.30 -1.91 9.95
CA PRO A 163 -9.71 -3.25 9.54
C PRO A 163 -11.10 -3.67 10.02
N ILE A 164 -11.55 -3.21 11.19
CA ILE A 164 -12.88 -3.56 11.73
C ILE A 164 -14.05 -3.03 10.90
N TYR A 165 -13.80 -2.08 9.98
CA TYR A 165 -14.80 -1.47 9.10
C TYR A 165 -14.72 -1.98 7.65
N ILE A 166 -13.90 -2.99 7.35
CA ILE A 166 -13.68 -3.49 5.98
C ILE A 166 -14.28 -4.89 5.83
N GLU A 167 -15.05 -5.15 4.78
CA GLU A 167 -15.51 -6.50 4.41
C GLU A 167 -15.11 -6.86 2.99
N ARG A 168 -14.77 -8.12 2.73
CA ARG A 168 -14.62 -8.61 1.35
C ARG A 168 -15.98 -8.71 0.69
N ILE A 169 -15.99 -8.40 -0.60
CA ILE A 169 -17.16 -8.56 -1.42
C ILE A 169 -16.82 -9.28 -2.71
N GLN A 170 -17.82 -9.96 -3.27
CA GLN A 170 -17.82 -10.38 -4.65
C GLN A 170 -18.89 -9.57 -5.38
N LEU A 171 -18.48 -8.87 -6.43
CA LEU A 171 -19.43 -8.19 -7.31
C LEU A 171 -20.10 -9.23 -8.23
N PRO A 172 -21.43 -9.19 -8.42
CA PRO A 172 -22.09 -10.09 -9.34
C PRO A 172 -21.64 -9.81 -10.78
N GLU A 173 -21.70 -10.82 -11.65
CA GLU A 173 -21.33 -10.69 -13.07
C GLU A 173 -22.11 -9.59 -13.82
N SER A 174 -23.33 -9.30 -13.37
CA SER A 174 -24.17 -8.24 -13.92
C SER A 174 -23.78 -6.83 -13.46
N ASP A 175 -22.87 -6.70 -12.49
CA ASP A 175 -22.44 -5.39 -11.99
C ASP A 175 -21.51 -4.72 -13.00
N ALA A 176 -21.92 -3.54 -13.48
CA ALA A 176 -21.16 -2.78 -14.47
C ALA A 176 -19.74 -2.42 -14.00
N ARG A 177 -19.49 -2.38 -12.68
CA ARG A 177 -18.19 -2.05 -12.09
C ARG A 177 -17.21 -3.22 -12.07
N LYS A 178 -17.71 -4.46 -12.18
CA LYS A 178 -16.90 -5.68 -12.00
C LYS A 178 -15.70 -5.73 -12.94
N HIS A 179 -15.93 -5.58 -14.25
CA HIS A 179 -14.87 -5.66 -15.25
C HIS A 179 -13.75 -4.64 -15.00
N TYR A 180 -14.11 -3.44 -14.52
CA TYR A 180 -13.14 -2.40 -14.22
C TYR A 180 -12.33 -2.71 -12.97
N ILE A 181 -12.98 -3.20 -11.90
CA ILE A 181 -12.28 -3.64 -10.69
C ILE A 181 -11.37 -4.83 -10.99
N ASP A 182 -11.83 -5.81 -11.75
CA ASP A 182 -11.01 -6.96 -12.15
C ASP A 182 -9.77 -6.51 -12.94
N TYR A 183 -9.92 -5.55 -13.85
CA TYR A 183 -8.79 -4.93 -14.57
C TYR A 183 -7.80 -4.23 -13.62
N LEU A 184 -8.30 -3.51 -12.62
CA LEU A 184 -7.46 -2.84 -11.62
C LEU A 184 -6.70 -3.85 -10.77
N VAL A 185 -7.36 -4.91 -10.29
CA VAL A 185 -6.71 -6.00 -9.56
C VAL A 185 -5.60 -6.62 -10.40
N GLU A 186 -5.87 -6.94 -11.68
CA GLU A 186 -4.84 -7.50 -12.57
C GLU A 186 -3.67 -6.54 -12.80
N THR A 187 -3.96 -5.24 -12.90
CA THR A 187 -2.94 -4.20 -13.07
C THR A 187 -2.07 -4.06 -11.82
N TYR A 188 -2.70 -4.07 -10.65
CA TYR A 188 -2.03 -4.02 -9.36
C TYR A 188 -1.20 -5.27 -9.11
N ASP A 189 -1.71 -6.46 -9.44
CA ASP A 189 -0.93 -7.70 -9.37
C ASP A 189 0.29 -7.66 -10.26
N LYS A 190 0.18 -7.15 -11.51
CA LYS A 190 1.34 -6.99 -12.41
C LYS A 190 2.37 -6.04 -11.84
N GLN A 191 1.94 -4.92 -11.26
CA GLN A 191 2.82 -3.95 -10.63
C GLN A 191 3.47 -4.53 -9.37
N TYR A 192 2.68 -5.10 -8.46
CA TYR A 192 3.11 -5.75 -7.23
C TYR A 192 4.08 -6.90 -7.51
N LEU A 193 3.81 -7.77 -8.48
CA LEU A 193 4.75 -8.81 -8.91
C LEU A 193 6.04 -8.21 -9.50
N SER A 194 5.96 -7.09 -10.21
CA SER A 194 7.15 -6.42 -10.74
C SER A 194 8.03 -5.76 -9.67
N ASP A 195 7.41 -5.33 -8.57
CA ASP A 195 8.08 -4.73 -7.42
C ASP A 195 8.61 -5.78 -6.44
N TYR A 196 7.91 -6.93 -6.29
CA TYR A 196 8.17 -7.93 -5.25
C TYR A 196 8.88 -9.19 -5.74
N ASN A 197 8.74 -9.57 -7.02
CA ASN A 197 9.43 -10.74 -7.55
C ASN A 197 10.90 -10.38 -7.83
N THR A 198 11.70 -10.36 -6.77
CA THR A 198 13.14 -10.02 -6.76
C THR A 198 13.92 -10.75 -7.84
N ALA A 199 13.57 -11.98 -8.21
CA ALA A 199 14.23 -12.68 -9.31
C ALA A 199 13.99 -11.98 -10.65
N THR A 200 12.73 -11.64 -10.98
CA THR A 200 12.39 -10.92 -12.23
C THR A 200 12.76 -9.44 -12.18
N HIS A 201 12.69 -8.81 -11.01
CA HIS A 201 13.09 -7.43 -10.80
C HIS A 201 14.62 -7.27 -10.90
N LYS A 202 15.39 -8.13 -10.22
CA LYS A 202 16.85 -8.18 -10.36
C LYS A 202 17.23 -8.53 -11.80
N GLU A 203 16.50 -9.40 -12.49
CA GLU A 203 16.80 -9.72 -13.88
C GLU A 203 16.55 -8.53 -14.82
N LYS A 204 15.45 -7.78 -14.62
CA LYS A 204 15.21 -6.52 -15.34
C LYS A 204 16.27 -5.47 -15.03
N ILE A 205 16.68 -5.33 -13.77
CA ILE A 205 17.78 -4.43 -13.36
C ILE A 205 19.08 -4.85 -14.05
N LYS A 206 19.42 -6.16 -14.04
CA LYS A 206 20.62 -6.68 -14.72
C LYS A 206 20.58 -6.42 -16.22
N GLN A 207 19.45 -6.67 -16.88
CA GLN A 207 19.27 -6.38 -18.31
C GLN A 207 19.42 -4.87 -18.59
N ARG A 208 18.85 -4.01 -17.73
CA ARG A 208 19.00 -2.55 -17.88
C ARG A 208 20.45 -2.11 -17.71
N ILE A 209 21.14 -2.59 -16.67
CA ILE A 209 22.57 -2.32 -16.43
C ILE A 209 23.41 -2.85 -17.60
N HIS A 210 23.11 -4.03 -18.12
CA HIS A 210 23.79 -4.65 -19.25
C HIS A 210 23.75 -3.77 -20.51
N ILE A 211 22.59 -3.21 -20.85
CA ILE A 211 22.44 -2.28 -21.99
C ILE A 211 23.12 -0.94 -21.70
N LEU A 212 22.90 -0.35 -20.52
CA LEU A 212 23.50 0.94 -20.15
C LEU A 212 25.03 0.87 -20.10
N SER A 213 25.61 -0.28 -19.74
CA SER A 213 27.06 -0.50 -19.74
C SER A 213 27.66 -0.39 -21.15
N ALA A 214 26.96 -0.94 -22.15
CA ALA A 214 27.35 -0.81 -23.55
C ALA A 214 27.19 0.63 -24.07
N VAL A 215 26.09 1.31 -23.70
CA VAL A 215 25.87 2.72 -24.04
C VAL A 215 26.95 3.61 -23.41
N MET A 216 27.29 3.39 -22.14
CA MET A 216 28.35 4.12 -21.44
C MET A 216 29.71 3.91 -22.11
N TRP A 217 30.02 2.66 -22.49
CA TRP A 217 31.24 2.36 -23.24
C TRP A 217 31.26 3.10 -24.57
N ALA A 218 30.18 3.03 -25.36
CA ALA A 218 30.10 3.73 -26.64
C ALA A 218 30.25 5.25 -26.48
N GLN A 219 29.69 5.83 -25.42
CA GLN A 219 29.84 7.24 -25.07
C GLN A 219 31.30 7.65 -24.78
N GLU A 220 32.06 6.80 -24.08
CA GLU A 220 33.47 7.03 -23.77
C GLU A 220 34.38 6.79 -24.99
N HIS A 221 33.98 5.86 -25.86
CA HIS A 221 34.71 5.43 -27.06
C HIS A 221 34.12 6.01 -28.36
N HIS A 222 33.47 7.17 -28.30
CA HIS A 222 32.73 7.76 -29.42
C HIS A 222 33.49 7.84 -30.75
N ASN A 223 34.80 8.16 -30.75
CA ASN A 223 35.60 8.20 -31.97
C ASN A 223 35.67 6.84 -32.68
N GLN A 224 35.77 5.74 -31.91
CA GLN A 224 35.81 4.39 -32.44
C GLN A 224 34.44 3.99 -32.99
N ILE A 225 33.37 4.40 -32.31
CA ILE A 225 31.99 4.21 -32.78
C ILE A 225 31.75 4.95 -34.10
N MET A 226 32.16 6.22 -34.21
CA MET A 226 31.99 6.99 -35.45
C MET A 226 32.78 6.39 -36.61
N TYR A 227 34.01 5.92 -36.35
CA TYR A 227 34.80 5.21 -37.35
C TYR A 227 34.09 3.96 -37.88
N LEU A 228 33.47 3.18 -37.00
CA LEU A 228 32.70 2.00 -37.38
C LEU A 228 31.47 2.35 -38.20
N VAL A 229 30.73 3.39 -37.80
CA VAL A 229 29.58 3.90 -38.55
C VAL A 229 29.99 4.29 -39.98
N ASP A 230 31.09 5.05 -40.12
CA ASP A 230 31.61 5.49 -41.43
C ASP A 230 32.12 4.32 -42.28
N SER A 231 32.60 3.25 -41.64
CA SER A 231 33.09 2.04 -42.31
C SER A 231 31.98 1.03 -42.64
N SER A 232 30.78 1.22 -42.09
CA SER A 232 29.66 0.30 -42.24
C SER A 232 28.80 0.65 -43.45
N LYS A 233 28.32 -0.37 -44.16
CA LYS A 233 27.42 -0.18 -45.31
C LYS A 233 26.01 0.23 -44.90
N ASP A 234 25.51 -0.37 -43.82
CA ASP A 234 24.16 -0.18 -43.29
C ASP A 234 24.14 -0.50 -41.79
N LYS A 235 22.96 -0.31 -41.15
CA LYS A 235 22.78 -0.55 -39.70
C LYS A 235 23.09 -2.01 -39.31
N ALA A 236 22.79 -2.98 -40.17
CA ALA A 236 23.04 -4.39 -39.87
C ALA A 236 24.55 -4.69 -39.85
N CYS A 237 25.28 -4.19 -40.86
CA CYS A 237 26.74 -4.25 -40.90
C CYS A 237 27.37 -3.57 -39.67
N PHE A 238 26.87 -2.41 -39.25
CA PHE A 238 27.35 -1.74 -38.04
C PHE A 238 27.14 -2.58 -36.78
N GLN A 239 25.97 -3.21 -36.63
CA GLN A 239 25.68 -4.11 -35.51
C GLN A 239 26.60 -5.32 -35.50
N GLU A 240 26.82 -5.97 -36.64
CA GLU A 240 27.76 -7.09 -36.78
C GLU A 240 29.18 -6.68 -36.37
N MET A 241 29.66 -5.53 -36.85
CA MET A 241 30.99 -5.03 -36.49
C MET A 241 31.12 -4.71 -34.98
N LEU A 242 30.07 -4.19 -34.33
CA LEU A 242 30.07 -3.99 -32.87
C LEU A 242 30.18 -5.31 -32.12
N MET A 243 29.49 -6.35 -32.59
CA MET A 243 29.54 -7.69 -32.00
C MET A 243 30.90 -8.36 -32.22
N GLU A 244 31.50 -8.23 -33.42
CA GLU A 244 32.78 -8.85 -33.75
C GLU A 244 33.99 -8.17 -33.12
N HIS A 245 34.05 -6.84 -33.14
CA HIS A 245 35.22 -6.10 -32.67
C HIS A 245 35.23 -5.84 -31.17
N TYR A 246 34.04 -5.71 -30.56
CA TYR A 246 33.92 -5.35 -29.15
C TYR A 246 33.16 -6.38 -28.31
N TYR A 247 32.79 -7.51 -28.89
CA TYR A 247 32.13 -8.62 -28.19
C TYR A 247 30.81 -8.20 -27.51
N PHE A 248 30.16 -7.17 -28.04
CA PHE A 248 28.80 -6.83 -27.62
C PHE A 248 27.85 -7.93 -28.07
N ASP A 249 26.83 -8.19 -27.28
CA ASP A 249 25.74 -9.03 -27.76
C ASP A 249 24.80 -8.25 -28.69
N ARG A 250 23.79 -8.95 -29.21
CA ARG A 250 22.85 -8.38 -30.17
C ARG A 250 22.02 -7.23 -29.59
N GLU A 251 21.65 -7.30 -28.32
CA GLU A 251 20.83 -6.26 -27.68
C GLU A 251 21.66 -5.00 -27.43
N GLN A 252 22.90 -5.16 -26.97
CA GLN A 252 23.86 -4.08 -26.80
C GLN A 252 24.22 -3.42 -28.13
N ALA A 253 24.51 -4.21 -29.17
CA ALA A 253 24.78 -3.69 -30.51
C ALA A 253 23.57 -2.94 -31.07
N CYS A 254 22.34 -3.45 -30.84
CA CYS A 254 21.13 -2.74 -31.20
C CYS A 254 21.03 -1.40 -30.49
N ALA A 255 21.20 -1.38 -29.16
CA ALA A 255 21.11 -0.17 -28.35
C ALA A 255 22.12 0.90 -28.79
N ILE A 256 23.37 0.51 -29.07
CA ILE A 256 24.40 1.42 -29.59
C ILE A 256 24.01 1.93 -30.98
N SER A 257 23.53 1.06 -31.86
CA SER A 257 23.11 1.45 -33.22
C SER A 257 21.90 2.37 -33.30
N ASP A 258 21.12 2.45 -32.21
CA ASP A 258 19.96 3.33 -32.08
C ASP A 258 20.26 4.63 -31.31
N MET A 259 21.50 4.82 -30.85
CA MET A 259 21.91 6.05 -30.18
C MET A 259 21.79 7.27 -31.11
N ARG A 260 21.30 8.38 -30.55
CA ARG A 260 21.29 9.69 -31.21
C ARG A 260 22.55 10.48 -30.85
N MET A 261 22.96 11.40 -31.72
CA MET A 261 24.14 12.26 -31.48
C MET A 261 24.10 13.02 -30.13
N SER A 262 22.91 13.37 -29.64
CA SER A 262 22.72 14.04 -28.35
C SER A 262 23.19 13.22 -27.15
N VAL A 263 23.22 11.88 -27.27
CA VAL A 263 23.60 10.95 -26.19
C VAL A 263 25.08 11.08 -25.84
N TYR A 264 25.91 11.64 -26.72
CA TYR A 264 27.35 11.86 -26.48
C TYR A 264 27.67 13.16 -25.72
N THR A 265 26.68 13.97 -25.38
CA THR A 265 26.88 15.19 -24.58
C THR A 265 27.33 14.85 -23.15
N ALA A 266 28.07 15.75 -22.50
CA ALA A 266 28.55 15.53 -21.13
C ALA A 266 27.40 15.24 -20.15
N LEU A 267 26.28 15.93 -20.28
CA LEU A 267 25.09 15.74 -19.43
C LEU A 267 24.51 14.32 -19.55
N GLU A 268 24.38 13.80 -20.77
CA GLU A 268 23.82 12.46 -21.00
C GLU A 268 24.77 11.35 -20.55
N LYS A 269 26.09 11.57 -20.64
CA LYS A 269 27.11 10.70 -20.04
C LYS A 269 26.96 10.61 -18.52
N ASP A 270 26.83 11.76 -17.87
CA ASP A 270 26.64 11.81 -16.41
C ASP A 270 25.32 11.17 -15.98
N ARG A 271 24.23 11.39 -16.74
CA ARG A 271 22.93 10.73 -16.51
C ARG A 271 23.03 9.21 -16.62
N THR A 272 23.68 8.71 -17.66
CA THR A 272 23.87 7.26 -17.89
C THR A 272 24.67 6.64 -16.73
N LYS A 273 25.75 7.31 -16.29
CA LYS A 273 26.56 6.87 -15.14
C LYS A 273 25.76 6.84 -13.84
N LYS A 274 24.97 7.89 -13.59
CA LYS A 274 24.12 8.00 -12.40
C LYS A 274 23.04 6.92 -12.38
N GLU A 275 22.39 6.66 -13.52
CA GLU A 275 21.38 5.60 -13.63
C GLU A 275 21.98 4.22 -13.33
N ILE A 276 23.16 3.90 -13.87
CA ILE A 276 23.88 2.65 -13.54
C ILE A 276 24.15 2.54 -12.03
N GLN A 277 24.66 3.61 -11.41
CA GLN A 277 24.94 3.63 -9.96
C GLN A 277 23.68 3.43 -9.12
N GLU A 278 22.59 4.11 -9.47
CA GLU A 278 21.30 3.97 -8.78
C GLU A 278 20.72 2.55 -8.95
N LEU A 279 20.86 1.94 -10.12
CA LEU A 279 20.43 0.57 -10.38
C LEU A 279 21.28 -0.46 -9.63
N LEU A 280 22.59 -0.25 -9.52
CA LEU A 280 23.47 -1.11 -8.71
C LEU A 280 23.15 -1.03 -7.21
N MET A 281 22.71 0.12 -6.69
CA MET A 281 22.24 0.25 -5.31
C MET A 281 20.91 -0.46 -5.04
N LYS A 282 20.13 -0.73 -6.10
CA LYS A 282 18.83 -1.42 -6.04
C LYS A 282 18.94 -2.95 -6.27
N MET A 283 20.14 -3.46 -6.59
CA MET A 283 20.39 -4.91 -6.73
C MET A 283 20.43 -5.61 -5.38
#